data_AF-A0A520IQI3-F1
#
_entry.id   AF-A0A520IQI3-F1
#
_cell.length_a   1.000
_cell.length_b   1.000
_cell.length_c   1.000
_cell.angle_alpha   90.00
_cell.angle_beta   90.00
_cell.angle_gamma   90.00
#
_symmetry.space_group_name_H-M   'P 1'
#
loop_
_entity.id
_entity.type
_entity.pdbx_description
1 polymer ?
#
loop_
_entity_poly.entity_id
_entity_poly.type
_entity_poly.pdbx_seq_one_letter_code
_entity_poly.pdbx_strand_id
1 'polypeptide(L)'
;MKKIAFVFLFVIALMGSSIHTADAQCAMCSVNAEQSVKNGNTQGKGLNSGILYLLAIPYLLITGVGVLWYLKYRKKPADYAENN
;
A
#
# COMPACT_ATOMS: atom_id res chain seq x y z
N MET A 1 6.30 -2.84 23.40
CA MET A 1 5.42 -3.61 22.48
C MET A 1 3.97 -3.12 22.49
N LYS A 2 3.36 -2.87 23.66
CA LYS A 2 1.98 -2.37 23.76
C LYS A 2 1.72 -1.02 23.03
N LYS A 3 2.67 -0.08 23.09
CA LYS A 3 2.58 1.21 22.38
C LYS A 3 2.65 1.07 20.85
N ILE A 4 3.52 0.20 20.34
CA ILE A 4 3.63 -0.10 18.91
C ILE A 4 2.36 -0.80 18.41
N ALA A 5 1.84 -1.76 19.19
CA ALA A 5 0.58 -2.43 18.86
C ALA A 5 -0.60 -1.45 18.82
N PHE A 6 -0.65 -0.48 19.75
CA PHE A 6 -1.68 0.56 19.76
C PHE A 6 -1.58 1.49 18.55
N VAL A 7 -0.38 1.92 18.17
CA VAL A 7 -0.16 2.72 16.94
C VAL A 7 -0.59 1.93 15.70
N PHE A 8 -0.23 0.66 15.62
CA PHE A 8 -0.61 -0.21 14.50
C PHE A 8 -2.13 -0.38 14.39
N LEU A 9 -2.80 -0.63 15.51
CA LEU A 9 -4.27 -0.72 15.59
C LEU A 9 -4.94 0.60 15.16
N PHE A 10 -4.41 1.73 15.61
CA PHE A 10 -4.93 3.05 15.26
C PHE A 10 -4.80 3.35 13.76
N VAL A 11 -3.67 2.99 13.15
CA VAL A 11 -3.47 3.12 11.70
C VAL A 11 -4.47 2.25 10.93
N ILE A 12 -4.67 0.99 11.34
CA ILE A 12 -5.66 0.10 10.71
C ILE A 12 -7.08 0.69 10.81
N ALA A 13 -7.45 1.20 11.98
CA ALA A 13 -8.76 1.84 12.19
C ALA A 13 -8.96 3.06 11.28
N LEU A 14 -7.92 3.87 11.07
CA LEU A 14 -7.95 5.01 10.14
C LEU A 14 -8.06 4.61 8.67
N MET A 15 -7.49 3.46 8.27
CA MET A 15 -7.63 2.99 6.89
C MET A 15 -9.03 2.44 6.60
N GLY A 16 -9.76 1.95 7.61
CA GLY A 16 -11.11 1.41 7.45
C GLY A 16 -12.23 2.46 7.35
N SER A 17 -11.97 3.72 7.72
CA SER A 17 -13.00 4.78 7.75
C SER A 17 -13.28 5.44 6.40
N SER A 18 -12.53 5.09 5.34
CA SER A 18 -12.61 5.73 4.03
C SER A 18 -12.72 4.71 2.89
N ILE A 19 -13.89 4.08 2.77
CA ILE A 19 -14.24 3.24 1.61
C ILE A 19 -14.82 4.14 0.51
N HIS A 20 -13.98 4.95 -0.13
CA HIS A 20 -14.36 5.68 -1.35
C HIS A 20 -13.77 4.97 -2.57
N THR A 21 -14.43 5.11 -3.72
CA THR A 21 -13.86 4.70 -5.01
C THR A 21 -12.51 5.39 -5.16
N ALA A 22 -11.44 4.60 -5.27
CA ALA A 22 -10.10 5.16 -5.44
C ALA A 22 -10.01 5.81 -6.83
N ASP A 23 -9.89 7.13 -6.85
CA ASP A 23 -9.61 7.89 -8.06
C ASP A 23 -8.10 8.09 -8.16
N ALA A 24 -7.49 7.71 -9.30
CA ALA A 24 -6.07 7.96 -9.50
C ALA A 24 -5.80 9.48 -9.51
N GLN A 25 -4.69 9.89 -8.87
CA GLN A 25 -4.34 11.31 -8.78
C GLN A 25 -3.91 11.94 -10.12
N CYS A 26 -3.71 11.14 -11.17
CA CYS A 26 -3.46 11.63 -12.51
C CYS A 26 -4.80 11.89 -13.24
N ALA A 27 -5.49 12.98 -12.86
CA ALA A 27 -6.75 13.40 -13.47
C ALA A 27 -6.66 13.60 -15.00
N MET A 28 -5.47 13.90 -15.52
CA MET A 28 -5.26 14.06 -16.96
C MET A 28 -5.31 12.73 -17.73
N CYS A 29 -4.82 11.63 -17.13
CA CYS A 29 -4.80 10.32 -17.79
C CYS A 29 -6.18 9.65 -17.75
N SER A 30 -6.92 9.82 -16.65
CA SER A 30 -8.28 9.29 -16.52
C SER A 30 -9.26 10.01 -17.45
N VAL A 31 -9.23 11.34 -17.51
CA VAL A 31 -10.12 12.13 -18.39
C VAL A 31 -9.91 11.76 -19.86
N ASN A 32 -8.66 11.70 -20.34
CA ASN A 32 -8.39 11.36 -21.73
C ASN A 32 -8.81 9.93 -22.08
N ALA A 33 -8.62 8.98 -21.15
CA ALA A 33 -9.08 7.61 -21.32
C ALA A 33 -10.61 7.50 -21.34
N GLU A 34 -11.30 8.21 -20.45
CA GLU A 34 -12.76 8.25 -20.41
C GLU A 34 -13.36 8.89 -21.67
N GLN A 35 -12.77 9.98 -22.16
CA GLN A 35 -13.19 10.61 -23.43
C GLN A 35 -12.93 9.69 -24.62
N SER A 36 -11.81 8.97 -24.64
CA SER A 36 -11.53 7.97 -25.68
C SER A 36 -12.59 6.86 -25.68
N VAL A 37 -12.97 6.37 -24.51
CA VAL A 37 -14.04 5.35 -24.38
C VAL A 37 -15.40 5.87 -24.82
N LYS A 38 -15.74 7.12 -24.49
CA LYS A 38 -16.98 7.78 -24.98
C LYS A 38 -17.02 7.90 -26.51
N ASN A 39 -15.86 8.03 -27.15
CA ASN A 39 -15.72 8.07 -28.61
C ASN A 39 -15.62 6.66 -29.26
N GLY A 40 -15.97 5.60 -28.52
CA GLY A 40 -16.02 4.22 -29.04
C GLY A 40 -14.72 3.42 -28.91
N ASN A 41 -13.66 4.00 -28.34
CA ASN A 41 -12.38 3.29 -28.15
C ASN A 41 -12.44 2.37 -26.92
N THR A 42 -12.17 1.07 -27.09
CA THR A 42 -12.19 0.11 -25.98
C THR A 42 -10.90 0.08 -25.16
N GLN A 43 -9.81 0.65 -25.68
CA GLN A 43 -8.47 0.59 -25.07
C GLN A 43 -8.35 1.40 -23.78
N GLY A 44 -9.20 2.42 -23.58
CA GLY A 44 -9.22 3.25 -22.38
C GLY A 44 -9.99 2.64 -21.19
N LYS A 45 -10.69 1.51 -21.40
CA LYS A 45 -11.45 0.85 -20.32
C LYS A 45 -10.48 0.25 -19.31
N GLY A 46 -10.67 0.58 -18.03
CA GLY A 46 -9.89 0.01 -16.92
C GLY A 46 -8.51 0.64 -16.70
N LEU A 47 -8.15 1.72 -17.42
CA LEU A 47 -6.87 2.39 -17.24
C LEU A 47 -6.67 2.95 -15.81
N ASN A 48 -7.72 3.52 -15.21
CA ASN A 48 -7.67 4.02 -13.82
C ASN A 48 -7.30 2.90 -12.84
N SER A 49 -7.91 1.72 -13.00
CA SER A 49 -7.55 0.54 -12.21
C SER A 49 -6.09 0.14 -12.43
N GLY A 50 -5.61 0.15 -13.67
CA GLY A 50 -4.21 -0.13 -13.98
C GLY A 50 -3.22 0.81 -13.28
N ILE A 51 -3.51 2.12 -13.25
CA ILE A 51 -2.68 3.12 -12.56
C ILE A 51 -2.62 2.83 -11.06
N LEU A 52 -3.76 2.50 -10.43
CA LEU A 52 -3.79 2.16 -9.01
C LEU A 52 -3.00 0.88 -8.70
N TYR A 53 -3.08 -0.13 -9.56
CA TYR A 53 -2.27 -1.35 -9.42
C TYR A 53 -0.77 -1.04 -9.50
N LEU A 54 -0.35 -0.27 -10.51
CA LEU A 54 1.06 0.12 -10.66
C LEU A 54 1.56 0.96 -9.49
N LEU A 55 0.71 1.83 -8.94
CA LEU A 55 1.04 2.64 -7.77
C LEU A 55 1.09 1.80 -6.48
N ALA A 56 0.24 0.79 -6.32
CA ALA A 56 0.22 -0.08 -5.14
C ALA A 56 1.47 -0.98 -5.04
N ILE A 57 1.98 -1.49 -6.17
CA ILE A 57 3.13 -2.41 -6.22
C ILE A 57 4.36 -1.91 -5.45
N PRO A 58 4.91 -0.70 -5.69
CA PRO A 58 6.10 -0.23 -4.99
C PRO A 58 5.90 -0.14 -3.47
N TYR A 59 4.72 0.27 -3.00
CA TYR A 59 4.43 0.32 -1.56
C TYR A 59 4.37 -1.09 -0.95
N LEU A 60 3.70 -2.03 -1.61
CA LEU A 60 3.63 -3.43 -1.16
C LEU A 60 5.02 -4.07 -1.10
N LEU A 61 5.87 -3.81 -2.10
CA LEU A 61 7.25 -4.31 -2.12
C LEU A 61 8.08 -3.73 -0.97
N ILE A 62 8.02 -2.42 -0.75
CA ILE A 62 8.76 -1.76 0.35
C ILE A 62 8.29 -2.29 1.70
N THR A 63 6.96 -2.40 1.92
CA THR A 63 6.41 -2.97 3.15
C THR A 63 6.84 -4.42 3.34
N GLY A 64 6.75 -5.26 2.31
CA GLY A 64 7.17 -6.66 2.37
C GLY A 64 8.64 -6.82 2.72
N VAL A 65 9.53 -6.12 2.00
CA VAL A 65 10.98 -6.14 2.27
C VAL A 65 11.30 -5.59 3.66
N GLY A 66 10.68 -4.47 4.04
CA GLY A 66 10.89 -3.86 5.35
C GLY A 66 10.47 -4.76 6.51
N VAL A 67 9.34 -5.47 6.37
CA VAL A 67 8.86 -6.45 7.37
C VAL A 67 9.82 -7.65 7.45
N LEU A 68 10.21 -8.23 6.31
CA LEU A 68 11.15 -9.36 6.28
C LEU A 68 12.50 -8.98 6.90
N TRP A 69 13.00 -7.79 6.58
CA TRP A 69 14.23 -7.25 7.16
C TRP A 69 14.07 -7.07 8.67
N TYR A 70 13.01 -6.39 9.13
CA TYR A 70 12.77 -6.18 10.55
C TYR A 70 12.69 -7.50 11.34
N LEU A 71 11.99 -8.51 10.82
CA LEU A 71 11.88 -9.82 11.46
C LEU A 71 13.23 -10.55 11.52
N LYS A 72 14.04 -10.46 10.45
CA LYS A 72 15.35 -11.12 10.37
C LYS A 72 16.38 -10.50 11.31
N TYR A 73 16.39 -9.18 11.44
CA TYR A 73 17.42 -8.44 12.20
C TYR A 73 17.01 -8.11 13.64
N ARG A 74 15.74 -8.29 14.01
CA ARG A 74 15.26 -8.17 15.39
C ARG A 74 15.44 -9.47 16.19
N LYS A 75 16.51 -10.23 15.95
CA LYS A 75 16.98 -11.17 16.97
C LYS A 75 17.33 -10.33 18.19
N LYS A 76 16.57 -10.47 19.29
CA LYS A 76 17.10 -10.09 20.60
C LYS A 76 18.42 -10.86 20.76
N PRO A 77 19.47 -10.31 21.38
CA PRO A 77 20.46 -11.17 21.99
C PRO A 77 19.71 -12.02 23.04
N ALA A 78 19.22 -13.18 22.60
CA ALA A 78 18.94 -14.28 23.49
C ALA A 78 20.34 -14.83 23.78
N ASP A 79 20.72 -14.74 25.06
CA ASP A 79 21.94 -15.27 25.65
C ASP A 79 23.08 -14.27 25.93
N TYR A 80 22.81 -13.26 26.78
CA TYR A 80 23.86 -12.66 27.63
C TYR A 80 23.35 -12.43 29.07
N ALA A 81 22.34 -13.19 29.49
CA ALA A 81 21.76 -13.12 30.84
C ALA A 81 21.71 -14.49 31.54
N GLU A 82 22.40 -15.50 31.00
CA GLU A 82 22.55 -16.82 31.63
C GLU A 82 24.04 -17.20 31.85
N ASN A 83 24.98 -16.26 31.65
CA ASN A 83 26.40 -16.45 31.99
C ASN A 83 27.13 -15.14 32.33
N ASN A 84 26.54 -14.30 33.18
CA ASN A 84 27.26 -13.34 34.06
C ASN A 84 26.39 -13.04 35.28
#